data_AF-C0K3S6-F1
#
_entry.id   AF-C0K3S6-F1
#
_cell.length_a   1.000
_cell.length_b   1.000
_cell.length_c   1.000
_cell.angle_alpha   90.00
_cell.angle_beta   90.00
_cell.angle_gamma   90.00
#
_symmetry.space_group_name_H-M   'P 1'
#
loop_
_entity.id
_entity.type
_entity.pdbx_description
1 polymer ?
#
loop_
_entity_poly.entity_id
_entity_poly.type
_entity_poly.pdbx_seq_one_letter_code
_entity_poly.pdbx_strand_id
1 'polypeptide(L)'
;VVPLAPWGSVAMATDWVKPSRLQNAPNFWYLHSDQWRYDRNFVDYFQPTTGEKMPLHTADFTAKAVRLGWLPFAPHFSDNTLELMKKAQGAGCQSDAEIRAWLVARLKSGETRFAVEDPDAPGNSPKLWFIWRGNAISSSAKGHEFFLKHLLGAPNSSVSAAEMAKGKVRDIVWHDKAPEGKVDLVVDLNFRMDTSAMYSDIVLPT
;
A
#
# COMPACT_ATOMS: atom_id res chain seq x y z
N VAL A 1 -31.11 -6.26 -9.56
CA VAL A 1 -30.15 -5.15 -9.70
C VAL A 1 -29.61 -4.82 -8.32
N VAL A 2 -28.31 -4.93 -8.08
CA VAL A 2 -27.71 -4.54 -6.78
C VAL A 2 -27.73 -3.02 -6.70
N PRO A 3 -28.26 -2.40 -5.61
CA PRO A 3 -28.34 -0.95 -5.50
C PRO A 3 -26.98 -0.36 -5.12
N LEU A 4 -26.03 -0.41 -6.05
CA LEU A 4 -24.63 -0.03 -5.86
C LEU A 4 -24.47 1.45 -5.48
N ALA A 5 -25.26 2.35 -6.07
CA ALA A 5 -25.17 3.78 -5.82
C ALA A 5 -25.53 4.16 -4.36
N PRO A 6 -26.71 3.80 -3.81
CA PRO A 6 -27.03 4.12 -2.43
C PRO A 6 -26.17 3.36 -1.43
N TRP A 7 -25.81 2.09 -1.71
CA TRP A 7 -24.88 1.34 -0.87
C TRP A 7 -23.50 2.02 -0.81
N GLY A 8 -22.96 2.43 -1.96
CA GLY A 8 -21.67 3.11 -2.04
C GLY A 8 -21.65 4.42 -1.26
N SER A 9 -22.77 5.17 -1.24
CA SER A 9 -22.86 6.40 -0.46
C SER A 9 -22.68 6.15 1.02
N VAL A 10 -23.40 5.16 1.58
CA VAL A 10 -23.32 4.82 3.01
C VAL A 10 -21.98 4.17 3.34
N ALA A 11 -21.55 3.19 2.54
CA ALA A 11 -20.34 2.41 2.81
C ALA A 11 -19.06 3.27 2.80
N MET A 12 -19.05 4.35 2.00
CA MET A 12 -17.91 5.23 1.82
C MET A 12 -18.14 6.64 2.41
N ALA A 13 -19.18 6.79 3.25
CA ALA A 13 -19.59 8.04 3.92
C ALA A 13 -19.64 9.27 2.99
N THR A 14 -20.03 9.08 1.73
CA THR A 14 -19.98 10.16 0.72
C THR A 14 -21.11 11.16 0.87
N ASP A 15 -22.10 10.86 1.70
CA ASP A 15 -23.11 11.80 2.17
C ASP A 15 -22.53 12.87 3.12
N TRP A 16 -21.38 12.60 3.75
CA TRP A 16 -20.67 13.55 4.63
C TRP A 16 -19.43 14.17 3.98
N VAL A 17 -18.53 13.34 3.42
CA VAL A 17 -17.23 13.79 2.91
C VAL A 17 -16.89 13.07 1.61
N LYS A 18 -16.35 13.80 0.63
CA LYS A 18 -15.88 13.25 -0.65
C LYS A 18 -14.46 13.75 -0.95
N PRO A 19 -13.59 12.94 -1.58
CA PRO A 19 -13.74 11.51 -1.92
C PRO A 19 -13.23 10.56 -0.81
N SER A 20 -13.70 9.31 -0.83
CA SER A 20 -13.16 8.23 0.00
C SER A 20 -11.84 7.68 -0.53
N ARG A 21 -10.99 7.15 0.36
CA ARG A 21 -9.67 6.57 0.02
C ARG A 21 -9.80 5.11 -0.40
N LEU A 22 -10.25 4.87 -1.62
CA LEU A 22 -10.29 3.54 -2.20
C LEU A 22 -8.88 3.07 -2.60
N GLN A 23 -8.60 1.79 -2.40
CA GLN A 23 -7.32 1.20 -2.75
C GLN A 23 -7.49 -0.17 -3.40
N ASN A 24 -6.72 -0.46 -4.44
CA ASN A 24 -6.72 -1.78 -5.05
C ASN A 24 -5.82 -2.74 -4.24
N ALA A 25 -6.44 -3.77 -3.66
CA ALA A 25 -5.76 -4.71 -2.77
C ALA A 25 -4.54 -5.43 -3.38
N PRO A 26 -4.52 -5.84 -4.66
CA PRO A 26 -3.38 -6.55 -5.22
C PRO A 26 -2.07 -5.76 -5.14
N ASN A 27 -2.06 -4.50 -5.58
CA ASN A 27 -0.84 -3.67 -5.51
C ASN A 27 -0.50 -3.28 -4.07
N PHE A 28 -1.52 -2.99 -3.26
CA PHE A 28 -1.34 -2.66 -1.85
C PHE A 28 -0.60 -3.77 -1.13
N TRP A 29 -1.09 -5.00 -1.24
CA TRP A 29 -0.47 -6.12 -0.55
C TRP A 29 0.81 -6.59 -1.20
N TYR A 30 0.94 -6.51 -2.53
CA TYR A 30 2.19 -6.82 -3.23
C TYR A 30 3.35 -5.97 -2.70
N LEU A 31 3.12 -4.67 -2.48
CA LEU A 31 4.11 -3.76 -1.93
C LEU A 31 4.28 -3.94 -0.42
N HIS A 32 3.21 -3.95 0.36
CA HIS A 32 3.33 -3.96 1.84
C HIS A 32 3.71 -5.31 2.43
N SER A 33 3.44 -6.43 1.76
CA SER A 33 3.95 -7.75 2.17
C SER A 33 5.34 -8.07 1.58
N ASP A 34 5.97 -7.11 0.90
CA ASP A 34 7.32 -7.26 0.33
C ASP A 34 7.50 -8.39 -0.67
N GLN A 35 6.41 -8.91 -1.24
CA GLN A 35 6.46 -9.89 -2.33
C GLN A 35 7.29 -9.39 -3.51
N TRP A 36 7.24 -8.08 -3.78
CA TRP A 36 8.03 -7.43 -4.81
C TRP A 36 9.54 -7.65 -4.69
N ARG A 37 10.06 -7.90 -3.48
CA ARG A 37 11.50 -8.12 -3.26
C ARG A 37 11.98 -9.45 -3.84
N TYR A 38 11.08 -10.41 -3.96
CA TYR A 38 11.35 -11.78 -4.41
C TYR A 38 11.05 -11.99 -5.89
N ASP A 39 10.45 -10.99 -6.54
CA ASP A 39 10.14 -11.02 -7.95
C ASP A 39 11.36 -10.77 -8.84
N ARG A 40 11.26 -11.29 -10.07
CA ARG A 40 12.20 -11.00 -11.16
C ARG A 40 11.62 -9.92 -12.06
N ASN A 41 12.41 -9.47 -13.03
CA ASN A 41 11.88 -8.57 -14.04
C ASN A 41 10.84 -9.32 -14.88
N PHE A 42 9.68 -8.72 -15.12
CA PHE A 42 8.64 -9.38 -15.91
C PHE A 42 9.10 -9.58 -17.37
N VAL A 43 10.10 -8.80 -17.84
CA VAL A 43 10.70 -8.96 -19.17
C VAL A 43 11.50 -10.25 -19.33
N ASP A 44 11.89 -10.91 -18.23
CA ASP A 44 12.53 -12.23 -18.26
C ASP A 44 11.53 -13.32 -18.71
N TYR A 45 10.22 -13.05 -18.55
CA TYR A 45 9.13 -13.93 -18.95
C TYR A 45 8.45 -13.50 -20.26
N PHE A 46 8.27 -12.19 -20.44
CA PHE A 46 7.57 -11.62 -21.59
C PHE A 46 8.26 -10.34 -22.06
N GLN A 47 8.87 -10.39 -23.24
CA GLN A 47 9.48 -9.21 -23.85
C GLN A 47 8.40 -8.33 -24.52
N PRO A 48 8.24 -7.07 -24.10
CA PRO A 48 7.33 -6.13 -24.73
C PRO A 48 7.77 -5.85 -26.17
N THR A 49 6.82 -5.83 -27.11
CA THR A 49 7.08 -5.50 -28.51
C THR A 49 7.26 -3.99 -28.75
N THR A 50 6.83 -3.16 -27.81
CA THR A 50 6.98 -1.69 -27.83
C THR A 50 7.35 -1.18 -26.44
N GLY A 51 8.14 -0.10 -26.38
CA GLY A 51 8.47 0.57 -25.12
C GLY A 51 9.96 0.80 -24.91
N GLU A 52 10.53 1.78 -25.60
CA GLU A 52 11.81 2.35 -25.15
C GLU A 52 11.58 3.03 -23.79
N LYS A 53 12.37 2.69 -22.77
CA LYS A 53 12.35 3.31 -21.42
C LYS A 53 11.14 2.97 -20.52
N MET A 54 10.51 1.82 -20.69
CA MET A 54 9.56 1.32 -19.68
C MET A 54 10.28 0.72 -18.45
N PRO A 55 9.70 0.79 -17.25
CA PRO A 55 10.23 0.04 -16.11
C PRO A 55 10.30 -1.47 -16.43
N LEU A 56 11.24 -2.19 -15.81
CA LEU A 56 11.41 -3.62 -16.05
C LEU A 56 10.86 -4.48 -14.91
N HIS A 57 10.63 -3.87 -13.75
CA HIS A 57 10.10 -4.51 -12.57
C HIS A 57 8.64 -4.08 -12.32
N THR A 58 7.80 -5.00 -11.86
CA THR A 58 6.38 -4.74 -11.60
C THR A 58 6.19 -3.63 -10.57
N ALA A 59 7.02 -3.62 -9.51
CA ALA A 59 6.96 -2.59 -8.47
C ALA A 59 7.22 -1.16 -9.00
N ASP A 60 8.22 -0.99 -9.89
CA ASP A 60 8.47 0.31 -10.53
C ASP A 60 7.29 0.73 -11.41
N PHE A 61 6.65 -0.22 -12.08
CA PHE A 61 5.41 0.04 -12.82
C PHE A 61 4.27 0.51 -11.94
N THR A 62 4.11 -0.10 -10.76
CA THR A 62 3.14 0.36 -9.76
C THR A 62 3.45 1.80 -9.34
N ALA A 63 4.71 2.11 -9.00
CA ALA A 63 5.11 3.46 -8.64
C ALA A 63 4.81 4.49 -9.75
N LYS A 64 5.16 4.15 -10.99
CA LYS A 64 4.85 4.98 -12.17
C LYS A 64 3.35 5.18 -12.36
N ALA A 65 2.55 4.11 -12.27
CA ALA A 65 1.10 4.19 -12.44
C ALA A 65 0.44 5.06 -11.37
N VAL A 66 0.91 4.98 -10.12
CA VAL A 66 0.45 5.82 -9.01
C VAL A 66 0.80 7.29 -9.24
N ARG A 67 2.04 7.61 -9.62
CA ARG A 67 2.46 8.99 -9.94
C ARG A 67 1.64 9.62 -11.06
N LEU A 68 1.25 8.83 -12.05
CA LEU A 68 0.45 9.28 -13.19
C LEU A 68 -1.07 9.32 -12.90
N GLY A 69 -1.49 8.96 -11.68
CA GLY A 69 -2.90 8.94 -11.28
C GLY A 69 -3.71 7.82 -11.92
N TRP A 70 -3.07 6.78 -12.45
CA TRP A 70 -3.75 5.63 -13.05
C TRP A 70 -4.25 4.64 -12.00
N LEU A 71 -3.52 4.54 -10.87
CA LEU A 71 -3.87 3.67 -9.76
C LEU A 71 -3.82 4.46 -8.44
N PRO A 72 -4.72 4.15 -7.49
CA PRO A 72 -4.61 4.70 -6.14
C PRO A 72 -3.43 4.07 -5.38
N PHE A 73 -3.03 4.72 -4.30
CA PHE A 73 -2.15 4.11 -3.31
C PHE A 73 -2.37 4.69 -1.91
N ALA A 74 -2.28 3.82 -0.90
CA ALA A 74 -2.34 4.20 0.50
C ALA A 74 -1.20 3.52 1.27
N PRO A 75 -0.49 4.22 2.17
CA PRO A 75 -0.45 5.69 2.33
C PRO A 75 -0.16 6.45 1.02
N HIS A 76 -0.59 7.71 0.90
CA HIS A 76 -0.47 8.45 -0.38
C HIS A 76 0.92 9.06 -0.53
N PHE A 77 1.38 9.76 0.51
CA PHE A 77 2.66 10.45 0.59
C PHE A 77 3.43 9.97 1.81
N SER A 78 4.74 10.20 1.80
CA SER A 78 5.57 9.92 2.98
C SER A 78 5.31 10.87 4.15
N ASP A 79 4.75 12.05 3.86
CA ASP A 79 4.25 12.95 4.89
C ASP A 79 2.85 12.54 5.37
N ASN A 80 2.58 12.77 6.66
CA ASN A 80 1.22 12.70 7.19
C ASN A 80 0.32 13.73 6.48
N THR A 81 -0.75 13.25 5.83
CA THR A 81 -1.66 14.09 5.04
C THR A 81 -2.38 15.17 5.86
N LEU A 82 -2.57 14.97 7.17
CA LEU A 82 -3.17 15.98 8.05
C LEU A 82 -2.17 17.11 8.34
N GLU A 83 -0.89 16.78 8.48
CA GLU A 83 0.18 17.76 8.68
C GLU A 83 0.55 18.49 7.39
N LEU A 84 0.46 17.83 6.23
CA LEU A 84 0.66 18.48 4.93
C LEU A 84 -0.27 19.68 4.75
N MET A 85 -1.54 19.54 5.15
CA MET A 85 -2.50 20.63 5.03
C MET A 85 -2.10 21.82 5.92
N LYS A 86 -1.67 21.56 7.17
CA LYS A 86 -1.17 22.61 8.06
C LYS A 86 0.09 23.29 7.52
N LYS A 87 1.03 22.51 6.94
CA LYS A 87 2.25 23.04 6.30
C LYS A 87 1.92 23.95 5.12
N ALA A 88 0.95 23.57 4.28
CA ALA A 88 0.52 24.39 3.14
C ALA A 88 -0.10 25.72 3.62
N GLN A 89 -0.97 25.68 4.63
CA GLN A 89 -1.55 26.89 5.25
C GLN A 89 -0.47 27.78 5.89
N GLY A 90 0.49 27.19 6.60
CA GLY A 90 1.63 27.91 7.18
C GLY A 90 2.56 28.54 6.13
N ALA A 91 2.60 27.99 4.92
CA ALA A 91 3.29 28.56 3.76
C ALA A 91 2.48 29.67 3.05
N GLY A 92 1.31 30.04 3.58
CA GLY A 92 0.46 31.11 3.06
C GLY A 92 -0.52 30.68 1.96
N CYS A 93 -0.66 29.38 1.68
CA CYS A 93 -1.67 28.92 0.73
C CYS A 93 -3.09 29.06 1.32
N GLN A 94 -3.96 29.81 0.65
CA GLN A 94 -5.32 30.10 1.11
C GLN A 94 -6.41 29.45 0.22
N SER A 95 -6.05 29.00 -0.97
CA SER A 95 -6.97 28.34 -1.91
C SER A 95 -6.53 26.92 -2.28
N ASP A 96 -7.49 26.10 -2.71
CA ASP A 96 -7.23 24.74 -3.21
C ASP A 96 -6.20 24.70 -4.35
N ALA A 97 -6.21 25.72 -5.22
CA ALA A 97 -5.27 25.82 -6.34
C ALA A 97 -3.84 26.04 -5.85
N GLU A 98 -3.65 26.91 -4.86
CA GLU A 98 -2.34 27.16 -4.24
C GLU A 98 -1.85 25.93 -3.47
N ILE A 99 -2.72 25.26 -2.72
CA ILE A 99 -2.38 24.03 -1.98
C ILE A 99 -1.92 22.92 -2.95
N ARG A 100 -2.64 22.73 -4.07
CA ARG A 100 -2.23 21.78 -5.11
C ARG A 100 -0.89 22.17 -5.75
N ALA A 101 -0.71 23.44 -6.10
CA ALA A 101 0.53 23.92 -6.69
C ALA A 101 1.72 23.74 -5.73
N TRP A 102 1.53 24.03 -4.45
CA TRP A 102 2.51 23.83 -3.38
C TRP A 102 2.90 22.36 -3.23
N LEU A 103 1.92 21.45 -3.19
CA LEU A 103 2.18 20.01 -3.10
C LEU A 103 2.92 19.50 -4.34
N VAL A 104 2.52 19.93 -5.54
CA VAL A 104 3.20 19.56 -6.79
C VAL A 104 4.64 20.07 -6.81
N ALA A 105 4.89 21.29 -6.32
CA ALA A 105 6.24 21.83 -6.23
C ALA A 105 7.12 20.98 -5.28
N ARG A 106 6.59 20.57 -4.12
CA ARG A 106 7.28 19.68 -3.20
C ARG A 106 7.58 18.32 -3.82
N LEU A 107 6.61 17.71 -4.49
CA LEU A 107 6.79 16.43 -5.20
C LEU A 107 7.88 16.53 -6.27
N LYS A 108 7.90 17.62 -7.05
CA LYS A 108 8.94 17.86 -8.07
C LYS A 108 10.33 18.10 -7.48
N SER A 109 10.40 18.78 -6.33
CA SER A 109 11.66 19.05 -5.63
C SER A 109 12.20 17.83 -4.87
N GLY A 110 11.35 16.85 -4.58
CA GLY A 110 11.69 15.69 -3.76
C GLY A 110 11.59 15.92 -2.24
N GLU A 111 11.14 17.10 -1.79
CA GLU A 111 10.87 17.39 -0.36
C GLU A 111 9.75 16.51 0.22
N THR A 112 8.82 16.08 -0.64
CA THR A 112 7.86 15.02 -0.34
C THR A 112 7.85 14.03 -1.49
N ARG A 113 7.44 12.80 -1.22
CA ARG A 113 7.39 11.70 -2.19
C ARG A 113 6.12 10.90 -2.02
N PHE A 114 5.72 10.20 -3.07
CA PHE A 114 4.66 9.21 -2.96
C PHE A 114 5.15 8.06 -2.08
N ALA A 115 4.33 7.61 -1.12
CA ALA A 115 4.74 6.53 -0.21
C ALA A 115 5.02 5.21 -0.96
N VAL A 116 4.40 5.03 -2.13
CA VAL A 116 4.64 3.89 -3.02
C VAL A 116 6.11 3.76 -3.43
N GLU A 117 6.87 4.86 -3.46
CA GLU A 117 8.28 4.86 -3.89
C GLU A 117 9.21 4.33 -2.80
N ASP A 118 8.76 4.30 -1.56
CA ASP A 118 9.50 3.74 -0.43
C ASP A 118 8.51 3.10 0.55
N PRO A 119 7.89 1.95 0.19
CA PRO A 119 6.86 1.30 1.02
C PRO A 119 7.42 0.75 2.34
N ASP A 120 8.75 0.66 2.45
CA ASP A 120 9.49 0.14 3.61
C ASP A 120 9.93 1.25 4.57
N ALA A 121 9.83 2.52 4.17
CA ALA A 121 10.16 3.63 5.05
C ALA A 121 9.23 3.71 6.28
N PRO A 122 9.74 4.20 7.42
CA PRO A 122 8.91 4.46 8.59
C PRO A 122 7.70 5.35 8.25
N GLY A 123 6.50 4.86 8.53
CA GLY A 123 5.25 5.57 8.27
C GLY A 123 4.62 5.32 6.89
N ASN A 124 5.31 4.62 5.98
CA ASN A 124 4.81 4.31 4.64
C ASN A 124 4.07 2.97 4.54
N SER A 125 4.01 2.20 5.63
CA SER A 125 3.26 0.95 5.73
C SER A 125 1.94 1.12 6.50
N PRO A 126 0.92 0.28 6.25
CA PRO A 126 -0.27 0.25 7.08
C PRO A 126 0.07 -0.20 8.50
N LYS A 127 -0.50 0.49 9.50
CA LYS A 127 -0.29 0.19 10.92
C LYS A 127 -1.44 -0.50 11.60
N LEU A 128 -2.64 -0.41 11.02
CA LEU A 128 -3.85 -0.99 11.56
C LEU A 128 -4.57 -1.74 10.45
N TRP A 129 -4.94 -2.99 10.72
CA TRP A 129 -5.71 -3.79 9.79
C TRP A 129 -6.96 -4.36 10.46
N PHE A 130 -8.12 -3.89 10.01
CA PHE A 130 -9.41 -4.49 10.35
C PHE A 130 -9.76 -5.56 9.33
N ILE A 131 -10.12 -6.74 9.84
CA ILE A 131 -10.59 -7.87 9.06
C ILE A 131 -11.99 -8.20 9.56
N TRP A 132 -12.98 -8.17 8.66
CA TRP A 132 -14.34 -8.59 8.99
C TRP A 132 -14.97 -9.24 7.78
N ARG A 133 -15.83 -10.23 8.04
CA ARG A 133 -16.58 -10.97 6.99
C ARG A 133 -15.67 -11.63 5.94
N GLY A 134 -14.46 -12.02 6.32
CA GLY A 134 -13.53 -12.74 5.46
C GLY A 134 -12.32 -13.29 6.22
N ASN A 135 -11.77 -14.41 5.74
CA ASN A 135 -10.53 -15.00 6.25
C ASN A 135 -9.34 -14.50 5.41
N ALA A 136 -8.93 -13.24 5.61
CA ALA A 136 -8.00 -12.57 4.72
C ALA A 136 -6.59 -13.18 4.74
N ILE A 137 -6.06 -13.52 5.93
CA ILE A 137 -4.66 -13.92 6.12
C ILE A 137 -4.36 -15.28 5.47
N SER A 138 -5.33 -16.19 5.42
CA SER A 138 -5.10 -17.57 4.93
C SER A 138 -5.82 -17.89 3.61
N SER A 139 -6.98 -17.28 3.34
CA SER A 139 -7.75 -17.63 2.14
C SER A 139 -7.37 -16.76 0.93
N SER A 140 -7.45 -15.43 1.08
CA SER A 140 -7.27 -14.49 -0.02
C SER A 140 -5.84 -13.99 -0.17
N ALA A 141 -5.07 -13.90 0.92
CA ALA A 141 -3.66 -13.50 0.88
C ALA A 141 -2.82 -14.50 0.08
N LYS A 142 -2.49 -14.12 -1.16
CA LYS A 142 -1.52 -14.86 -1.96
C LYS A 142 -0.12 -14.46 -1.50
N GLY A 143 0.74 -15.47 -1.31
CA GLY A 143 2.02 -15.28 -0.64
C GLY A 143 1.91 -15.26 0.89
N HIS A 144 1.19 -16.22 1.48
CA HIS A 144 0.91 -16.31 2.93
C HIS A 144 2.16 -16.08 3.80
N GLU A 145 3.27 -16.77 3.49
CA GLU A 145 4.52 -16.63 4.26
C GLU A 145 5.09 -15.20 4.25
N PHE A 146 4.92 -14.46 3.16
CA PHE A 146 5.34 -13.07 3.07
C PHE A 146 4.49 -12.15 3.95
N PHE A 147 3.17 -12.41 4.04
CA PHE A 147 2.30 -11.74 5.00
C PHE A 147 2.75 -12.02 6.44
N LEU A 148 3.00 -13.29 6.77
CA LEU A 148 3.47 -13.68 8.10
C LEU A 148 4.78 -12.96 8.47
N LYS A 149 5.74 -12.89 7.54
CA LYS A 149 7.04 -12.24 7.76
C LYS A 149 6.93 -10.73 7.85
N HIS A 150 6.49 -10.10 6.76
CA HIS A 150 6.64 -8.66 6.56
C HIS A 150 5.50 -7.86 7.18
N LEU A 151 4.28 -8.39 7.20
CA LEU A 151 3.14 -7.67 7.79
C LEU A 151 2.96 -8.00 9.27
N LEU A 152 2.94 -9.28 9.64
CA LEU A 152 2.62 -9.72 11.00
C LEU A 152 3.85 -9.87 11.90
N GLY A 153 5.04 -10.10 11.33
CA GLY A 153 6.25 -10.36 12.12
C GLY A 153 6.18 -11.68 12.90
N ALA A 154 5.48 -12.69 12.37
CA ALA A 154 5.31 -13.97 13.03
C ALA A 154 6.65 -14.74 13.09
N PRO A 155 6.99 -15.37 14.25
CA PRO A 155 8.32 -15.90 14.53
C PRO A 155 8.75 -17.11 13.68
N ASN A 156 7.87 -17.65 12.83
CA ASN A 156 8.12 -18.82 11.97
C ASN A 156 7.63 -18.63 10.53
N SER A 157 7.66 -17.40 10.02
CA SER A 157 7.34 -17.12 8.62
C SER A 157 8.38 -17.79 7.70
N SER A 158 8.02 -18.93 7.13
CA SER A 158 8.95 -19.86 6.49
C SER A 158 9.24 -19.44 5.05
N VAL A 159 9.64 -18.19 4.85
CA VAL A 159 10.00 -17.65 3.53
C VAL A 159 11.37 -18.20 3.12
N SER A 160 11.37 -19.15 2.18
CA SER A 160 12.59 -19.75 1.63
C SER A 160 13.04 -19.13 0.29
N ALA A 161 12.26 -18.22 -0.27
CA ALA A 161 12.58 -17.56 -1.53
C ALA A 161 13.77 -16.60 -1.35
N ALA A 162 14.69 -16.58 -2.31
CA ALA A 162 15.74 -15.58 -2.35
C ALA A 162 15.19 -14.24 -2.84
N GLU A 163 15.67 -13.13 -2.28
CA GLU A 163 15.36 -11.80 -2.80
C GLU A 163 16.05 -11.60 -4.17
N MET A 164 15.27 -11.21 -5.17
CA MET A 164 15.71 -11.15 -6.57
C MET A 164 15.64 -9.74 -7.16
N ALA A 165 15.03 -8.78 -6.46
CA ALA A 165 14.76 -7.44 -6.98
C ALA A 165 15.92 -6.44 -6.77
N LYS A 166 16.91 -6.77 -5.94
CA LYS A 166 18.08 -5.91 -5.69
C LYS A 166 18.81 -5.59 -7.00
N GLY A 167 19.01 -4.30 -7.28
CA GLY A 167 19.63 -3.81 -8.52
C GLY A 167 18.75 -3.93 -9.78
N LYS A 168 17.51 -4.41 -9.64
CA LYS A 168 16.53 -4.49 -10.74
C LYS A 168 15.49 -3.39 -10.68
N VAL A 169 15.04 -3.04 -9.47
CA VAL A 169 14.17 -1.88 -9.23
C VAL A 169 14.94 -0.57 -9.38
N ARG A 170 14.25 0.48 -9.84
CA ARG A 170 14.82 1.83 -10.05
C ARG A 170 14.02 2.93 -9.37
N ASP A 171 12.70 2.79 -9.34
CA ASP A 171 11.79 3.82 -8.81
C ASP A 171 11.37 3.51 -7.37
N ILE A 172 11.50 2.25 -6.94
CA ILE A 172 11.31 1.82 -5.55
C ILE A 172 12.65 1.85 -4.79
N VAL A 173 12.64 2.44 -3.60
CA VAL A 173 13.79 2.44 -2.68
C VAL A 173 14.05 1.03 -2.16
N TRP A 174 15.29 0.58 -2.28
CA TRP A 174 15.75 -0.69 -1.75
C TRP A 174 16.37 -0.51 -0.36
N HIS A 175 15.80 -1.20 0.63
CA HIS A 175 16.42 -1.37 1.96
C HIS A 175 17.07 -2.74 2.06
N ASP A 176 18.34 -2.82 2.45
CA ASP A 176 19.08 -4.10 2.55
C ASP A 176 18.48 -5.05 3.59
N LYS A 177 17.85 -4.50 4.63
CA LYS A 177 17.03 -5.26 5.57
C LYS A 177 15.59 -4.78 5.43
N ALA A 178 14.73 -5.64 4.90
CA ALA A 178 13.29 -5.39 4.84
C ALA A 178 12.69 -5.26 6.26
N PRO A 179 11.66 -4.43 6.47
CA PRO A 179 10.92 -4.43 7.71
C PRO A 179 10.16 -5.76 7.89
N GLU A 180 10.03 -6.18 9.14
CA GLU A 180 9.16 -7.27 9.57
C GLU A 180 8.15 -6.72 10.59
N GLY A 181 6.93 -7.26 10.61
CA GLY A 181 5.88 -6.76 11.50
C GLY A 181 5.46 -5.31 11.19
N LYS A 182 5.18 -5.00 9.91
CA LYS A 182 4.78 -3.65 9.50
C LYS A 182 3.47 -3.17 10.12
N VAL A 183 2.55 -4.08 10.42
CA VAL A 183 1.26 -3.79 11.05
C VAL A 183 1.42 -3.84 12.57
N ASP A 184 0.98 -2.78 13.25
CA ASP A 184 1.11 -2.67 14.71
C ASP A 184 -0.11 -3.29 15.44
N LEU A 185 -1.26 -3.37 14.76
CA LEU A 185 -2.48 -3.96 15.32
C LEU A 185 -3.36 -4.61 14.24
N VAL A 186 -3.75 -5.85 14.47
CA VAL A 186 -4.73 -6.61 13.67
C VAL A 186 -5.98 -6.88 14.51
N VAL A 187 -7.13 -6.47 13.99
CA VAL A 187 -8.43 -6.66 14.64
C VAL A 187 -9.32 -7.49 13.72
N ASP A 188 -9.77 -8.65 14.19
CA ASP A 188 -10.65 -9.55 13.46
C ASP A 188 -12.05 -9.60 14.07
N LEU A 189 -13.07 -9.46 13.24
CA LEU A 189 -14.48 -9.58 13.62
C LEU A 189 -15.03 -10.87 13.00
N ASN A 190 -15.28 -11.87 13.85
CA ASN A 190 -15.70 -13.19 13.39
C ASN A 190 -16.65 -13.89 14.38
N PHE A 191 -17.49 -14.77 13.83
CA PHE A 191 -18.35 -15.67 14.62
C PHE A 191 -17.67 -17.00 14.96
N ARG A 192 -16.50 -17.28 14.36
CA ARG A 192 -15.69 -18.49 14.59
C ARG A 192 -14.21 -18.15 14.62
N MET A 193 -13.42 -18.94 15.32
CA MET A 193 -11.97 -18.80 15.38
C MET A 193 -11.32 -19.33 14.09
N ASP A 194 -11.28 -18.49 13.04
CA ASP A 194 -10.61 -18.83 11.79
C ASP A 194 -9.12 -18.47 11.81
N THR A 195 -8.41 -18.74 10.71
CA THR A 195 -6.97 -18.48 10.64
C THR A 195 -6.64 -17.00 10.80
N SER A 196 -7.48 -16.08 10.32
CA SER A 196 -7.23 -14.65 10.49
C SER A 196 -7.38 -14.25 11.96
N ALA A 197 -8.44 -14.73 12.62
CA ALA A 197 -8.63 -14.55 14.06
C ALA A 197 -7.47 -15.12 14.89
N MET A 198 -6.94 -16.30 14.53
CA MET A 198 -5.79 -16.93 15.20
C MET A 198 -4.49 -16.11 15.12
N TYR A 199 -4.33 -15.28 14.09
CA TYR A 199 -3.18 -14.40 13.88
C TYR A 199 -3.45 -12.94 14.26
N SER A 200 -4.62 -12.65 14.86
CA SER A 200 -5.02 -11.29 15.23
C SER A 200 -4.71 -10.98 16.69
N ASP A 201 -4.44 -9.71 16.98
CA ASP A 201 -4.20 -9.24 18.35
C ASP A 201 -5.51 -9.11 19.14
N ILE A 202 -6.59 -8.73 18.46
CA ILE A 202 -7.92 -8.57 19.02
C ILE A 202 -8.93 -9.34 18.17
N VAL A 203 -9.72 -10.19 18.81
CA VAL A 203 -10.86 -10.88 18.18
C VAL A 203 -12.15 -10.38 18.81
N LEU A 204 -13.04 -9.86 17.98
CA LEU A 204 -14.35 -9.36 18.37
C LEU A 204 -15.44 -10.32 17.88
N PRO A 205 -16.30 -10.84 18.77
CA PRO A 205 -17.37 -11.74 18.36
C PRO A 205 -18.45 -10.99 17.56
N THR A 206 -18.91 -11.57 16.46
CA THR A 206 -20.05 -11.09 15.64
C THR A 206 -21.00 -12.22 15.26
#